data_AF-A0A9D5GKS6-F1
#
_entry.id   AF-A0A9D5GKS6-F1
#
_cell.length_a   1.000
_cell.length_b   1.000
_cell.length_c   1.000
_cell.angle_alpha   90.00
_cell.angle_beta   90.00
_cell.angle_gamma   90.00
#
_symmetry.space_group_name_H-M   'P 1'
#
loop_
_entity.id
_entity.type
_entity.pdbx_description
1 polymer ?
#
loop_
_entity_poly.entity_id
_entity_poly.type
_entity_poly.pdbx_seq_one_letter_code
_entity_poly.pdbx_strand_id
1 'polypeptide(L)'
;MELEAWRITERCLLEVRIGEGNFCFALVQASRAALSRGSCFWLPNSGPELVTGRQPLNADVEARGVVSLEGLSFHHIGVACRDLDTEERAFATLGYRRETPEFFDPIQGIRGRFLVGGGPQLELLRNNTEPGVLSIWLKKGVRFYHLAYETNDLIRQASALVQLGAKEVTAPVPAVAYGGRLICFHMLPNLTLVELISRV
;
A
#
# COMPACT_ATOMS: atom_id res chain seq x y z
N MET A 1 45.95 15.05 -14.65
CA MET A 1 44.58 14.77 -15.13
C MET A 1 43.67 15.51 -14.17
N GLU A 2 43.02 16.55 -14.69
CA GLU A 2 42.38 17.61 -13.92
C GLU A 2 41.16 17.10 -13.13
N LEU A 3 41.02 17.59 -11.90
CA LEU A 3 39.84 17.41 -11.07
C LEU A 3 38.94 18.63 -11.28
N GLU A 4 37.86 18.48 -12.04
CA GLU A 4 36.80 19.49 -12.07
C GLU A 4 35.83 19.26 -10.91
N ALA A 5 35.75 20.22 -10.00
CA ALA A 5 34.80 20.24 -8.90
C ALA A 5 33.50 20.90 -9.36
N TRP A 6 32.41 20.14 -9.44
CA TRP A 6 31.07 20.66 -9.69
C TRP A 6 30.32 20.92 -8.37
N ARG A 7 29.60 22.05 -8.32
CA ARG A 7 28.92 22.64 -7.16
C ARG A 7 27.89 21.73 -6.49
N ILE A 8 27.80 21.88 -5.16
CA ILE A 8 26.94 21.17 -4.21
C ILE A 8 25.54 21.79 -4.12
N THR A 9 24.48 20.97 -4.20
CA THR A 9 23.18 21.24 -3.58
C THR A 9 22.62 19.97 -2.90
N GLU A 10 22.46 20.07 -1.57
CA GLU A 10 21.72 19.28 -0.55
C GLU A 10 21.42 17.76 -0.68
N ARG A 11 21.94 17.01 -1.65
CA ARG A 11 21.94 15.54 -1.61
C ARG A 11 23.31 15.01 -2.02
N CYS A 12 24.11 14.60 -1.04
CA CYS A 12 25.38 13.92 -1.28
C CYS A 12 25.13 12.56 -1.93
N LEU A 13 25.31 12.48 -3.25
CA LEU A 13 25.64 11.24 -3.94
C LEU A 13 27.11 11.35 -4.32
N LEU A 14 27.94 10.49 -3.73
CA LEU A 14 29.34 10.37 -4.12
C LEU A 14 29.42 9.21 -5.10
N GLU A 15 29.72 9.50 -6.35
CA GLU A 15 29.92 8.49 -7.38
C GLU A 15 31.39 8.06 -7.35
N VAL A 16 31.66 6.85 -6.85
CA VAL A 16 33.02 6.29 -6.82
C VAL A 16 33.19 5.35 -8.00
N ARG A 17 34.10 5.73 -8.91
CA ARG A 17 34.44 4.92 -10.09
C ARG A 17 35.38 3.80 -9.68
N ILE A 18 34.96 2.55 -9.82
CA ILE A 18 35.82 1.38 -9.56
C ILE A 18 35.93 0.56 -10.85
N GLY A 19 36.91 0.89 -11.70
CA GLY A 19 37.20 0.12 -12.91
C GLY A 19 36.09 0.08 -13.97
N GLU A 20 36.36 -0.58 -15.09
CA GLU A 20 35.46 -0.60 -16.25
C GLU A 20 34.16 -1.38 -15.97
N GLY A 21 33.04 -0.65 -15.94
CA GLY A 21 31.73 -1.21 -16.25
C GLY A 21 30.71 -1.33 -15.12
N ASN A 22 31.07 -1.14 -13.84
CA ASN A 22 30.11 -1.29 -12.73
C ASN A 22 29.97 -0.01 -11.90
N PHE A 23 28.72 0.44 -11.72
CA PHE A 23 28.35 1.53 -10.82
C PHE A 23 27.79 0.95 -9.52
N CYS A 24 28.22 1.48 -8.37
CA CYS A 24 27.67 1.12 -7.07
C CYS A 24 27.17 2.40 -6.38
N PHE A 25 25.88 2.43 -6.05
CA PHE A 25 25.28 3.55 -5.33
C PHE A 25 25.30 3.26 -3.82
N ALA A 26 26.16 3.94 -3.07
CA ALA A 26 26.15 3.90 -1.62
C ALA A 26 25.39 5.12 -1.07
N LEU A 27 24.30 4.89 -0.33
CA LEU A 27 23.61 5.95 0.38
C LEU A 27 24.35 6.22 1.70
N VAL A 28 25.21 7.23 1.73
CA VAL A 28 25.88 7.65 2.98
C VAL A 28 24.95 8.61 3.72
N GLN A 29 24.24 8.13 4.74
CA GLN A 29 23.66 9.02 5.75
C GLN A 29 24.80 9.58 6.60
N ALA A 30 25.25 10.79 6.27
CA ALA A 30 26.15 11.54 7.14
C ALA A 30 25.36 12.07 8.34
N SER A 31 25.36 11.36 9.46
CA SER A 31 25.08 12.00 10.75
C SER A 31 26.31 12.81 11.16
N ARG A 32 26.12 14.08 11.50
CA ARG A 32 27.18 14.94 12.03
C ARG A 32 27.54 14.49 13.45
N ALA A 33 28.32 13.42 13.58
CA ALA A 33 29.06 13.11 14.81
C ALA A 33 30.24 12.19 14.49
N ALA A 34 31.41 12.55 15.02
CA ALA A 34 32.66 11.76 15.04
C ALA A 34 33.49 11.68 13.74
N LEU A 35 34.13 12.79 13.38
CA LEU A 35 35.44 12.75 12.73
C LEU A 35 36.52 12.62 13.83
N SER A 36 36.93 11.39 14.13
CA SER A 36 38.19 11.14 14.84
C SER A 36 38.95 10.00 14.16
N ARG A 37 40.15 10.34 13.71
CA ARG A 37 41.22 9.51 13.14
C ARG A 37 41.14 8.03 13.53
N GLY A 38 41.02 7.16 12.52
CA GLY A 38 41.13 5.71 12.68
C GLY A 38 41.45 5.06 11.34
N SER A 39 42.53 4.29 11.33
CA SER A 39 43.16 3.62 10.19
C SER A 39 42.24 2.72 9.36
N CYS A 40 42.38 2.79 8.04
CA CYS A 40 41.81 1.81 7.11
C CYS A 40 42.59 0.50 7.22
N PHE A 41 42.00 -0.53 7.82
CA PHE A 41 42.59 -1.86 7.94
C PHE A 41 42.11 -2.72 6.76
N TRP A 42 43.03 -3.03 5.85
CA TRP A 42 42.83 -4.04 4.81
C TRP A 42 43.05 -5.42 5.42
N LEU A 43 42.04 -6.29 5.40
CA LEU A 43 42.23 -7.74 5.55
C LEU A 43 42.16 -8.38 4.15
N PRO A 44 43.21 -9.10 3.71
CA PRO A 44 43.16 -9.88 2.48
C PRO A 44 42.50 -11.24 2.75
N ASN A 45 41.72 -11.71 1.79
CA ASN A 45 41.17 -13.07 1.68
C ASN A 45 40.24 -13.56 2.80
N SER A 46 38.95 -13.29 2.62
CA SER A 46 37.89 -14.29 2.79
C SER A 46 36.76 -13.89 1.86
N GLY A 47 36.50 -14.70 0.83
CA GLY A 47 35.35 -14.47 -0.04
C GLY A 47 34.06 -14.53 0.77
N PRO A 48 32.97 -13.86 0.35
CA PRO A 48 31.69 -14.07 0.97
C PRO A 48 31.25 -15.51 0.67
N GLU A 49 31.39 -16.37 1.66
CA GLU A 49 30.69 -17.64 1.73
C GLU A 49 29.19 -17.31 1.63
N LEU A 50 28.55 -17.70 0.53
CA LEU A 50 27.11 -17.60 0.36
C LEU A 50 26.48 -18.52 1.41
N VAL A 51 26.14 -17.95 2.57
CA VAL A 51 25.26 -18.58 3.54
C VAL A 51 23.90 -18.70 2.87
N THR A 52 23.66 -19.80 2.17
CA THR A 52 22.33 -20.24 1.73
C THR A 52 21.59 -20.81 2.94
N GLY A 53 21.36 -19.95 3.92
CA GLY A 53 20.53 -20.22 5.08
C GLY A 53 19.43 -19.19 5.11
N ARG A 54 18.31 -19.44 4.40
CA ARG A 54 17.04 -18.90 4.90
C ARG A 54 16.79 -19.62 6.22
N GLN A 55 17.30 -19.06 7.31
CA GLN A 55 16.61 -19.27 8.58
C GLN A 55 15.17 -18.78 8.34
N PRO A 56 14.14 -19.61 8.58
CA PRO A 56 12.78 -19.09 8.61
C PRO A 56 12.79 -17.93 9.59
N LEU A 57 12.21 -16.79 9.18
CA LEU A 57 11.92 -15.69 10.09
C LEU A 57 11.29 -16.32 11.33
N ASN A 58 11.98 -16.17 12.46
CA ASN A 58 11.71 -16.86 13.71
C ASN A 58 10.20 -17.02 13.98
N ALA A 59 9.84 -18.24 14.39
CA ALA A 59 8.53 -18.61 14.92
C ALA A 59 8.20 -17.92 16.27
N ASP A 60 8.79 -16.75 16.53
CA ASP A 60 8.74 -16.04 17.81
C ASP A 60 7.96 -14.72 17.73
N VAL A 61 7.12 -14.53 16.69
CA VAL A 61 6.10 -13.44 16.67
C VAL A 61 4.86 -13.84 17.50
N GLU A 62 5.05 -14.53 18.62
CA GLU A 62 3.99 -14.90 19.57
C GLU A 62 4.09 -14.12 20.89
N ALA A 63 4.73 -12.95 20.90
CA ALA A 63 4.97 -12.19 22.13
C ALA A 63 3.96 -11.06 22.43
N ARG A 64 2.87 -10.96 21.67
CA ARG A 64 1.62 -10.25 22.02
C ARG A 64 0.52 -11.10 21.40
N GLY A 65 -0.55 -11.47 22.11
CA GLY A 65 -1.63 -12.28 21.55
C GLY A 65 -2.29 -11.57 20.37
N VAL A 66 -1.73 -11.73 19.16
CA VAL A 66 -2.28 -11.20 17.92
C VAL A 66 -3.42 -12.14 17.56
N VAL A 67 -4.65 -11.65 17.74
CA VAL A 67 -5.84 -12.37 17.30
C VAL A 67 -5.94 -12.20 15.78
N SER A 68 -5.71 -13.28 15.04
CA SER A 68 -5.97 -13.34 13.60
C SER A 68 -7.47 -13.60 13.36
N LEU A 69 -8.09 -12.85 12.45
CA LEU A 69 -9.43 -13.16 11.95
C LEU A 69 -9.31 -14.15 10.79
N GLU A 70 -9.79 -15.37 11.01
CA GLU A 70 -9.86 -16.40 9.98
C GLU A 70 -11.05 -16.16 9.03
N GLY A 71 -10.92 -16.60 7.77
CA GLY A 71 -12.02 -16.56 6.79
C GLY A 71 -12.22 -15.20 6.11
N LEU A 72 -11.18 -14.36 6.08
CA LEU A 72 -11.09 -13.17 5.23
C LEU A 72 -10.27 -13.50 3.98
N SER A 73 -10.71 -13.04 2.82
CA SER A 73 -9.94 -13.14 1.57
C SER A 73 -9.80 -11.77 0.96
N PHE A 74 -8.57 -11.37 0.64
CA PHE A 74 -8.33 -10.07 0.00
C PHE A 74 -9.09 -9.97 -1.32
N HIS A 75 -9.76 -8.84 -1.54
CA HIS A 75 -10.52 -8.58 -2.77
C HIS A 75 -9.85 -7.49 -3.62
N HIS A 76 -9.75 -6.26 -3.10
CA HIS A 76 -9.23 -5.14 -3.88
C HIS A 76 -8.65 -4.01 -3.01
N ILE A 77 -7.98 -3.05 -3.64
CA ILE A 77 -7.60 -1.77 -3.04
C ILE A 77 -8.48 -0.67 -3.61
N GLY A 78 -9.11 0.12 -2.73
CA GLY A 78 -9.91 1.27 -3.11
C GLY A 78 -9.06 2.49 -3.44
N VAL A 79 -9.31 3.11 -4.59
CA VAL A 79 -8.57 4.26 -5.09
C VAL A 79 -9.50 5.45 -5.32
N ALA A 80 -9.35 6.49 -4.50
CA ALA A 80 -10.09 7.73 -4.63
C ALA A 80 -9.51 8.61 -5.75
N CYS A 81 -10.30 8.85 -6.79
CA CYS A 81 -9.96 9.71 -7.92
C CYS A 81 -10.99 10.82 -8.12
N ARG A 82 -10.62 11.82 -8.92
CA ARG A 82 -11.55 12.90 -9.33
C ARG A 82 -12.24 12.57 -10.66
N ASP A 83 -11.57 11.80 -11.49
CA ASP A 83 -11.99 11.43 -12.83
C ASP A 83 -11.52 10.00 -13.13
N LEU A 84 -12.46 9.12 -13.49
CA LEU A 84 -12.18 7.70 -13.66
C LEU A 84 -11.30 7.44 -14.90
N ASP A 85 -11.52 8.16 -15.99
CA ASP A 85 -10.80 7.94 -17.26
C ASP A 85 -9.35 8.43 -17.18
N THR A 86 -9.10 9.52 -16.47
CA THR A 86 -7.75 10.04 -16.23
C THR A 86 -6.96 9.10 -15.31
N GLU A 87 -7.58 8.61 -14.24
CA GLU A 87 -6.93 7.68 -13.31
C GLU A 87 -6.67 6.32 -13.98
N GLU A 88 -7.64 5.78 -14.74
CA GLU A 88 -7.48 4.55 -15.51
C GLU A 88 -6.32 4.65 -16.51
N ARG A 89 -6.20 5.76 -17.24
CA ARG A 89 -5.07 5.97 -18.16
C ARG A 89 -3.72 5.96 -17.45
N ALA A 90 -3.64 6.48 -16.23
CA ALA A 90 -2.42 6.42 -15.44
C ALA A 90 -2.07 4.97 -15.09
N PHE A 91 -3.02 4.19 -14.59
CA PHE A 91 -2.79 2.77 -14.27
C PHE A 91 -2.57 1.88 -15.50
N ALA A 92 -3.10 2.26 -16.67
CA ALA A 92 -2.85 1.54 -17.91
C ALA A 92 -1.36 1.50 -18.27
N THR A 93 -0.58 2.52 -17.90
CA THR A 93 0.89 2.51 -18.08
C THR A 93 1.60 1.41 -17.29
N LEU A 94 0.95 0.89 -16.25
CA LEU A 94 1.42 -0.22 -15.42
C LEU A 94 0.81 -1.57 -15.83
N GLY A 95 0.10 -1.62 -16.96
CA GLY A 95 -0.52 -2.84 -17.48
C GLY A 95 -1.88 -3.19 -16.87
N TYR A 96 -2.52 -2.26 -16.15
CA TYR A 96 -3.91 -2.42 -15.74
C TYR A 96 -4.87 -2.19 -16.91
N ARG A 97 -5.98 -2.90 -16.88
CA ARG A 97 -7.10 -2.73 -17.81
C ARG A 97 -8.41 -2.79 -17.05
N ARG A 98 -9.43 -2.16 -17.61
CA ARG A 98 -10.79 -2.23 -17.08
C ARG A 98 -11.31 -3.66 -17.10
N GLU A 99 -11.87 -4.09 -15.98
CA GLU A 99 -12.55 -5.38 -15.82
C GLU A 99 -14.07 -5.23 -16.00
N THR A 100 -14.65 -4.19 -15.41
CA THR A 100 -16.10 -3.97 -15.39
C THR A 100 -16.50 -2.62 -15.99
N PRO A 101 -17.74 -2.48 -16.50
CA PRO A 101 -18.30 -1.16 -16.81
C PRO A 101 -18.33 -0.24 -15.59
N GLU A 102 -18.49 1.06 -15.83
CA GLU A 102 -18.75 2.00 -14.74
C GLU A 102 -20.10 1.69 -14.09
N PHE A 103 -20.12 1.71 -12.76
CA PHE A 103 -21.34 1.64 -11.96
C PHE A 103 -21.57 2.94 -11.20
N PHE A 104 -22.83 3.15 -10.80
CA PHE A 104 -23.24 4.23 -9.90
C PHE A 104 -23.89 3.61 -8.67
N ASP A 105 -23.35 3.92 -7.50
CA ASP A 105 -23.92 3.51 -6.21
C ASP A 105 -24.59 4.72 -5.55
N PRO A 106 -25.94 4.81 -5.54
CA PRO A 106 -26.65 5.94 -4.94
C PRO A 106 -26.61 5.92 -3.41
N ILE A 107 -26.40 4.76 -2.78
CA ILE A 107 -26.34 4.63 -1.32
C ILE A 107 -25.05 5.26 -0.81
N GLN A 108 -23.96 4.98 -1.52
CA GLN A 108 -22.63 5.53 -1.20
C GLN A 108 -22.39 6.92 -1.83
N GLY A 109 -23.17 7.29 -2.84
CA GLY A 109 -23.01 8.55 -3.57
C GLY A 109 -21.75 8.59 -4.45
N ILE A 110 -21.33 7.43 -4.97
CA ILE A 110 -20.09 7.28 -5.76
C ILE A 110 -20.35 6.67 -7.13
N ARG A 111 -19.37 6.85 -8.01
CA ARG A 111 -19.24 6.12 -9.28
C ARG A 111 -17.92 5.41 -9.28
N GLY A 112 -17.88 4.21 -9.84
CA GLY A 112 -16.66 3.41 -9.85
C GLY A 112 -16.55 2.41 -10.98
N ARG A 113 -15.38 1.79 -11.07
CA ARG A 113 -15.08 0.66 -11.96
C ARG A 113 -13.88 -0.12 -11.43
N PHE A 114 -13.82 -1.40 -11.75
CA PHE A 114 -12.70 -2.26 -11.37
C PHE A 114 -11.65 -2.32 -12.47
N LEU A 115 -10.38 -2.35 -12.06
CA LEU A 115 -9.23 -2.60 -12.90
C LEU A 115 -8.51 -3.87 -12.45
N VAL A 116 -8.02 -4.64 -13.42
CA VAL A 116 -7.17 -5.82 -13.22
C VAL A 116 -5.88 -5.68 -14.00
N GLY A 117 -4.78 -6.19 -13.46
CA GLY A 117 -3.45 -5.98 -14.03
C GLY A 117 -2.38 -6.85 -13.38
N GLY A 118 -1.14 -6.35 -13.36
CA GLY A 118 0.00 -7.05 -12.79
C GLY A 118 0.06 -7.10 -11.25
N GLY A 119 -1.00 -6.67 -10.56
CA GLY A 119 -1.06 -6.58 -9.11
C GLY A 119 -2.48 -6.84 -8.59
N PRO A 120 -2.79 -6.45 -7.33
CA PRO A 120 -4.13 -6.59 -6.79
C PRO A 120 -5.15 -5.85 -7.65
N GLN A 121 -6.40 -6.32 -7.65
CA GLN A 121 -7.50 -5.60 -8.28
C GLN A 121 -7.62 -4.21 -7.63
N LEU A 122 -7.90 -3.19 -8.46
CA LEU A 122 -8.11 -1.83 -8.02
C LEU A 122 -9.56 -1.43 -8.26
N GLU A 123 -10.19 -0.82 -7.27
CA GLU A 123 -11.50 -0.18 -7.43
C GLU A 123 -11.29 1.33 -7.54
N LEU A 124 -11.46 1.87 -8.74
CA LEU A 124 -11.42 3.33 -8.92
C LEU A 124 -12.76 3.91 -8.53
N LEU A 125 -12.75 4.93 -7.67
CA LEU A 125 -13.95 5.57 -7.14
C LEU A 125 -13.86 7.09 -7.24
N ARG A 126 -14.94 7.72 -7.70
CA ARG A 126 -15.14 9.17 -7.63
C ARG A 126 -16.48 9.49 -6.97
N ASN A 127 -16.58 10.67 -6.34
CA ASN A 127 -17.87 11.16 -5.88
C ASN A 127 -18.80 11.40 -7.08
N ASN A 128 -20.08 11.05 -6.94
CA ASN A 128 -21.10 11.41 -7.92
C ASN A 128 -21.40 12.92 -7.87
N THR A 129 -21.43 13.48 -6.66
CA THR A 129 -21.59 14.92 -6.39
C THR A 129 -20.56 15.37 -5.36
N GLU A 130 -20.06 16.60 -5.49
CA GLU A 130 -19.10 17.18 -4.54
C GLU A 130 -19.79 18.22 -3.63
N PRO A 131 -19.52 18.22 -2.31
CA PRO A 131 -18.69 17.24 -1.58
C PRO A 131 -19.39 15.88 -1.44
N GLY A 132 -18.60 14.82 -1.31
CA GLY A 132 -19.05 13.44 -1.08
C GLY A 132 -18.10 12.66 -0.19
N VAL A 133 -18.34 11.35 -0.04
CA VAL A 133 -17.60 10.47 0.88
C VAL A 133 -16.09 10.43 0.62
N LEU A 134 -15.66 10.66 -0.62
CA LEU A 134 -14.24 10.65 -1.00
C LEU A 134 -13.54 12.00 -0.79
N SER A 135 -14.29 13.08 -0.53
CA SER A 135 -13.71 14.43 -0.53
C SER A 135 -12.65 14.61 0.57
N ILE A 136 -12.78 13.91 1.71
CA ILE A 136 -11.77 13.97 2.79
C ILE A 136 -10.43 13.34 2.37
N TRP A 137 -10.47 12.21 1.65
CA TRP A 137 -9.28 11.50 1.17
C TRP A 137 -8.59 12.31 0.08
N LEU A 138 -9.37 12.79 -0.89
CA LEU A 138 -8.90 13.64 -1.97
C LEU A 138 -8.28 14.95 -1.48
N LYS A 139 -8.87 15.59 -0.44
CA LYS A 139 -8.33 16.81 0.18
C LYS A 139 -7.00 16.55 0.89
N LYS A 140 -6.81 15.36 1.46
CA LYS A 140 -5.56 14.94 2.10
C LYS A 140 -4.51 14.39 1.12
N GLY A 141 -4.84 14.27 -0.17
CA GLY A 141 -3.97 13.65 -1.16
C GLY A 141 -3.84 12.13 -1.02
N VAL A 142 -4.71 11.49 -0.22
CA VAL A 142 -4.72 10.03 -0.05
C VAL A 142 -5.55 9.42 -1.19
N ARG A 143 -4.90 8.60 -2.01
CA ARG A 143 -5.52 7.93 -3.16
C ARG A 143 -5.95 6.51 -2.81
N PHE A 144 -4.99 5.66 -2.46
CA PHE A 144 -5.27 4.33 -1.92
C PHE A 144 -5.80 4.49 -0.50
N TYR A 145 -7.12 4.34 -0.31
CA TYR A 145 -7.77 4.78 0.93
C TYR A 145 -8.43 3.65 1.72
N HIS A 146 -8.74 2.51 1.09
CA HIS A 146 -9.21 1.32 1.81
C HIS A 146 -8.65 0.02 1.25
N LEU A 147 -8.68 -1.01 2.08
CA LEU A 147 -8.43 -2.40 1.72
C LEU A 147 -9.72 -3.20 1.90
N ALA A 148 -10.10 -3.97 0.89
CA ALA A 148 -11.32 -4.74 0.93
C ALA A 148 -11.07 -6.24 1.07
N TYR A 149 -11.89 -6.89 1.89
CA TYR A 149 -11.86 -8.33 2.11
C TYR A 149 -13.26 -8.93 1.99
N GLU A 150 -13.34 -10.08 1.35
CA GLU A 150 -14.55 -10.88 1.35
C GLU A 150 -14.62 -11.83 2.53
N THR A 151 -15.84 -12.13 2.97
CA THR A 151 -16.11 -13.14 3.99
C THR A 151 -17.46 -13.83 3.79
N ASN A 152 -17.58 -15.04 4.34
CA ASN A 152 -18.83 -15.81 4.35
C ASN A 152 -19.79 -15.38 5.48
N ASP A 153 -19.32 -14.63 6.49
CA ASP A 153 -20.12 -14.20 7.64
C ASP A 153 -19.78 -12.75 8.00
N LEU A 154 -20.41 -11.82 7.28
CA LEU A 154 -20.14 -10.38 7.41
C LEU A 154 -20.39 -9.87 8.84
N ILE A 155 -21.49 -10.31 9.45
CA ILE A 155 -21.92 -9.83 10.77
C ILE A 155 -20.93 -10.26 11.85
N ARG A 156 -20.50 -11.52 11.82
CA ARG A 156 -19.49 -12.03 12.76
C ARG A 156 -18.16 -11.30 12.60
N GLN A 157 -17.68 -11.11 11.38
CA GLN A 157 -16.38 -10.44 11.15
C GLN A 157 -16.41 -8.96 11.53
N ALA A 158 -17.50 -8.25 11.21
CA ALA A 158 -17.70 -6.87 11.63
C ALA A 158 -17.70 -6.74 13.17
N SER A 159 -18.45 -7.60 13.87
CA SER A 159 -18.45 -7.62 15.34
C SER A 159 -17.06 -7.92 15.92
N ALA A 160 -16.33 -8.87 15.31
CA ALA A 160 -14.98 -9.21 15.75
C ALA A 160 -13.99 -8.04 15.55
N LEU A 161 -14.07 -7.30 14.45
CA LEU A 161 -13.27 -6.09 14.23
C LEU A 161 -13.53 -5.05 15.33
N VAL A 162 -14.79 -4.82 15.69
CA VAL A 162 -15.14 -3.89 16.78
C VAL A 162 -14.57 -4.34 18.13
N GLN A 163 -14.66 -5.64 18.44
CA GLN A 163 -14.07 -6.21 19.66
C GLN A 163 -12.54 -6.06 19.70
N LEU A 164 -11.88 -6.03 18.54
CA LEU A 164 -10.44 -5.78 18.39
C LEU A 164 -10.08 -4.27 18.35
N GLY A 165 -11.05 -3.39 18.62
CA GLY A 165 -10.83 -1.94 18.73
C GLY A 165 -11.01 -1.16 17.43
N ALA A 166 -11.50 -1.80 16.36
CA ALA A 166 -11.90 -1.06 15.16
C ALA A 166 -13.17 -0.23 15.44
N LYS A 167 -13.28 0.92 14.78
CA LYS A 167 -14.47 1.75 14.81
C LYS A 167 -15.33 1.48 13.58
N GLU A 168 -16.60 1.15 13.78
CA GLU A 168 -17.57 1.10 12.67
C GLU A 168 -17.71 2.49 12.04
N VAL A 169 -17.52 2.55 10.72
CA VAL A 169 -17.70 3.75 9.89
C VAL A 169 -19.02 3.68 9.14
N THR A 170 -19.38 2.48 8.67
CA THR A 170 -20.65 2.24 7.98
C THR A 170 -21.12 0.84 8.36
N ALA A 171 -22.32 0.76 8.93
CA ALA A 171 -23.02 -0.49 9.17
C ALA A 171 -23.28 -1.24 7.85
N PRO A 172 -23.60 -2.55 7.87
CA PRO A 172 -23.91 -3.32 6.67
C PRO A 172 -24.98 -2.68 5.78
N VAL A 173 -24.63 -2.39 4.53
CA VAL A 173 -25.51 -1.82 3.50
C VAL A 173 -25.31 -2.55 2.17
N PRO A 174 -26.35 -2.67 1.31
CA PRO A 174 -26.18 -3.27 0.00
C PRO A 174 -25.35 -2.36 -0.91
N ALA A 175 -24.51 -2.96 -1.75
CA ALA A 175 -23.67 -2.23 -2.70
C ALA A 175 -23.90 -2.65 -4.15
N VAL A 176 -23.99 -1.67 -5.03
CA VAL A 176 -24.30 -1.88 -6.46
C VAL A 176 -23.17 -2.64 -7.16
N ALA A 177 -21.92 -2.35 -6.80
CA ALA A 177 -20.71 -3.00 -7.31
C ALA A 177 -20.75 -4.54 -7.17
N TYR A 178 -21.47 -5.03 -6.17
CA TYR A 178 -21.47 -6.43 -5.77
C TYR A 178 -22.84 -7.09 -5.96
N GLY A 179 -23.68 -6.56 -6.84
CA GLY A 179 -25.01 -7.13 -7.12
C GLY A 179 -25.96 -7.07 -5.92
N GLY A 180 -25.80 -6.08 -5.03
CA GLY A 180 -26.61 -5.92 -3.84
C GLY A 180 -26.14 -6.71 -2.62
N ARG A 181 -25.01 -7.42 -2.71
CA ARG A 181 -24.34 -8.01 -1.53
C ARG A 181 -24.02 -6.91 -0.51
N LEU A 182 -24.06 -7.28 0.77
CA LEU A 182 -23.81 -6.36 1.86
C LEU A 182 -22.32 -6.04 1.99
N ILE A 183 -22.03 -4.77 2.28
CA ILE A 183 -20.70 -4.29 2.65
C ILE A 183 -20.76 -3.47 3.93
N CYS A 184 -19.66 -3.41 4.67
CA CYS A 184 -19.50 -2.49 5.79
C CYS A 184 -18.07 -1.97 5.89
N PHE A 185 -17.90 -0.79 6.48
CA PHE A 185 -16.59 -0.15 6.62
C PHE A 185 -16.20 0.00 8.09
N HIS A 186 -14.96 -0.34 8.39
CA HIS A 186 -14.38 -0.23 9.73
C HIS A 186 -13.03 0.47 9.66
N MET A 187 -12.79 1.39 10.58
CA MET A 187 -11.49 2.04 10.77
C MET A 187 -10.71 1.28 11.83
N LEU A 188 -9.58 0.66 11.45
CA LEU A 188 -8.69 -0.02 12.38
C LEU A 188 -7.98 0.98 13.32
N PRO A 189 -7.43 0.53 14.46
CA PRO A 189 -6.68 1.40 15.39
C PRO A 189 -5.48 2.12 14.75
N ASN A 190 -4.90 1.56 13.69
CA ASN A 190 -3.81 2.17 12.92
C ASN A 190 -4.29 3.14 11.83
N LEU A 191 -5.58 3.49 11.81
CA LEU A 191 -6.23 4.37 10.83
C LEU A 191 -6.29 3.81 9.39
N THR A 192 -6.13 2.50 9.22
CA THR A 192 -6.47 1.84 7.95
C THR A 192 -7.97 1.63 7.86
N LEU A 193 -8.58 2.10 6.77
CA LEU A 193 -9.98 1.82 6.46
C LEU A 193 -10.06 0.44 5.80
N VAL A 194 -10.89 -0.44 6.38
CA VAL A 194 -11.16 -1.78 5.88
C VAL A 194 -12.62 -1.86 5.44
N GLU A 195 -12.83 -2.39 4.25
CA GLU A 195 -14.14 -2.81 3.75
C GLU A 195 -14.28 -4.32 3.94
N LEU A 196 -15.42 -4.76 4.50
CA LEU A 196 -15.81 -6.16 4.46
C LEU A 196 -16.96 -6.33 3.47
N ILE A 197 -16.88 -7.38 2.66
CA ILE A 197 -17.85 -7.70 1.60
C ILE A 197 -18.42 -9.09 1.88
N SER A 198 -19.75 -9.21 1.90
CA SER A 198 -20.41 -10.52 1.99
C SER A 198 -20.20 -11.32 0.70
N ARG A 199 -19.88 -12.61 0.82
CA ARG A 199 -19.84 -13.54 -0.32
C ARG A 199 -21.22 -14.02 -0.75
N VAL A 200 -22.15 -14.09 0.20
CA VAL A 200 -23.54 -14.55 0.05
C VAL A 200 -24.53 -13.40 0.14
#